data_AF-A0A7W0R884-F1
#
_entry.id   AF-A0A7W0R884-F1
#
_cell.length_a   1.000
_cell.length_b   1.000
_cell.length_c   1.000
_cell.angle_alpha   90.00
_cell.angle_beta   90.00
_cell.angle_gamma   90.00
#
_symmetry.space_group_name_H-M   'P 1'
#
loop_
_entity.id
_entity.type
_entity.pdbx_description
1 polymer ?
#
loop_
_entity_poly.entity_id
_entity_poly.type
_entity_poly.pdbx_seq_one_letter_code
_entity_poly.pdbx_strand_id
1 'polypeptide(L)'
;LELDPSWESGAIHEAMIAIEGLPPLIGGSPARARGHFEKAVALSNRQSAFAYVTLATSVAQPARNRAEFEKLLRAALAIDVSMRPQLRLANLIAQKRARFLLTQLDRLF
;
A
#
# COMPACT_ATOMS: atom_id res chain seq x y z
N LEU A 1 19.66 -1.69 -22.73
CA LEU A 1 19.15 -1.94 -21.37
C LEU A 1 17.63 -2.03 -21.48
N GLU A 2 17.04 -3.18 -21.15
CA GLU A 2 15.59 -3.32 -21.06
C GLU A 2 15.16 -3.14 -19.60
N LEU A 3 14.04 -2.45 -19.38
CA LEU A 3 13.50 -2.19 -18.04
C LEU A 3 12.67 -3.40 -17.61
N ASP A 4 12.98 -3.96 -16.43
CA ASP A 4 12.22 -5.05 -15.82
C ASP A 4 11.13 -4.50 -14.88
N PRO A 5 9.84 -4.58 -15.24
CA PRO A 5 8.74 -4.11 -14.40
C PRO A 5 8.52 -4.98 -13.14
N SER A 6 9.13 -6.17 -13.07
CA SER A 6 9.04 -7.09 -11.93
C SER A 6 10.20 -6.97 -10.93
N TRP A 7 11.17 -6.10 -11.23
CA TRP A 7 12.36 -5.89 -10.41
C TRP A 7 12.02 -5.64 -8.93
N GLU A 8 12.76 -6.28 -8.02
CA GLU A 8 12.52 -6.27 -6.56
C GLU A 8 11.07 -6.61 -6.16
N SER A 9 10.49 -7.64 -6.79
CA SER A 9 9.09 -8.05 -6.55
C SER A 9 8.06 -6.94 -6.83
N GLY A 10 8.37 -6.03 -7.76
CA GLY A 10 7.47 -4.94 -8.13
C GLY A 10 7.54 -3.72 -7.21
N ALA A 11 8.69 -3.45 -6.58
CA ALA A 11 8.89 -2.29 -5.70
C ALA A 11 8.52 -0.95 -6.38
N ILE A 12 8.72 -0.83 -7.69
CA ILE A 12 8.28 0.34 -8.46
C ILE A 12 6.77 0.52 -8.42
N HIS A 13 6.01 -0.57 -8.47
CA HIS A 13 4.56 -0.49 -8.36
C HIS A 13 4.15 0.01 -6.97
N GLU A 14 4.82 -0.41 -5.89
CA GLU A 14 4.54 0.10 -4.55
C GLU A 14 4.78 1.61 -4.42
N ALA A 15 5.89 2.11 -4.96
CA ALA A 15 6.18 3.54 -4.98
C ALA A 15 5.12 4.32 -5.77
N MET A 16 4.71 3.78 -6.93
CA MET A 16 3.71 4.40 -7.79
C MET A 16 2.32 4.46 -7.16
N ILE A 17 1.96 3.61 -6.18
CA ILE A 17 0.69 3.76 -5.44
C ILE A 17 0.63 5.13 -4.73
N ALA A 18 1.75 5.59 -4.17
CA ALA A 18 1.83 6.88 -3.49
C ALA A 18 1.78 8.04 -4.50
N ILE A 19 2.56 7.96 -5.58
CA ILE A 19 2.62 8.99 -6.64
C ILE A 19 1.27 9.14 -7.34
N GLU A 20 0.65 8.03 -7.73
CA GLU A 20 -0.64 8.05 -8.40
C GLU A 20 -1.79 8.35 -7.45
N GLY A 21 -1.61 8.18 -6.14
CA GLY A 21 -2.59 8.59 -5.13
C GLY A 21 -2.65 10.10 -4.89
N LEU A 22 -1.76 10.88 -5.50
CA LEU A 22 -1.80 12.33 -5.42
C LEU A 22 -3.09 12.93 -6.02
N PRO A 23 -3.46 14.17 -5.68
CA PRO A 23 -4.61 14.84 -6.27
C PRO A 23 -4.51 14.97 -7.82
N PRO A 24 -5.64 14.93 -8.55
CA PRO A 24 -5.66 15.11 -10.00
C PRO A 24 -5.01 16.42 -10.48
N LEU A 25 -5.09 17.47 -9.67
CA LEU A 25 -4.49 18.78 -9.97
C LEU A 25 -2.96 18.71 -10.18
N ILE A 26 -2.30 17.76 -9.55
CA ILE A 26 -0.84 17.53 -9.68
C ILE A 26 -0.52 16.23 -10.42
N GLY A 27 -1.48 15.71 -11.19
CA GLY A 27 -1.29 14.60 -12.11
C GLY A 27 -1.61 13.21 -11.54
N GLY A 28 -2.07 13.09 -10.30
CA GLY A 28 -2.44 11.78 -9.75
C GLY A 28 -3.77 11.22 -10.29
N SER A 29 -3.96 9.92 -10.11
CA SER A 29 -5.17 9.18 -10.47
C SER A 29 -5.39 8.01 -9.51
N PRO A 30 -6.45 8.07 -8.66
CA PRO A 30 -6.81 6.96 -7.79
C PRO A 30 -7.00 5.61 -8.51
N ALA A 31 -7.47 5.65 -9.76
CA ALA A 31 -7.62 4.46 -10.60
C ALA A 31 -6.24 3.86 -10.97
N ARG A 32 -5.27 4.69 -11.36
CA ARG A 32 -3.91 4.21 -11.64
C ARG A 32 -3.22 3.71 -10.37
N ALA A 33 -3.39 4.38 -9.24
CA ALA A 33 -2.88 3.92 -7.94
C ALA A 33 -3.39 2.51 -7.59
N ARG A 34 -4.68 2.24 -7.84
CA ARG A 34 -5.26 0.90 -7.65
C ARG A 34 -4.67 -0.13 -8.62
N GLY A 35 -4.45 0.22 -9.88
CA GLY A 35 -3.77 -0.66 -10.83
C GLY A 35 -2.33 -1.00 -10.42
N HIS A 36 -1.60 -0.04 -9.86
CA HIS A 36 -0.27 -0.29 -9.28
C HIS A 36 -0.34 -1.16 -8.02
N PHE A 37 -1.35 -0.94 -7.17
CA PHE A 37 -1.59 -1.80 -6.02
C PHE A 37 -1.84 -3.25 -6.40
N GLU A 38 -2.70 -3.52 -7.39
CA GLU A 38 -2.98 -4.87 -7.86
C GLU A 38 -1.71 -5.58 -8.35
N LYS A 39 -0.86 -4.87 -9.11
CA LYS A 39 0.43 -5.40 -9.59
C LYS A 39 1.39 -5.67 -8.44
N ALA A 40 1.54 -4.76 -7.48
CA ALA A 40 2.40 -4.95 -6.31
C ALA A 40 1.95 -6.15 -5.46
N VAL A 41 0.64 -6.28 -5.25
CA VAL A 41 0.06 -7.42 -4.52
C VAL A 41 0.27 -8.72 -5.28
N ALA A 42 0.13 -8.75 -6.60
CA ALA A 42 0.40 -9.94 -7.40
C ALA A 42 1.88 -10.35 -7.35
N LEU A 43 2.80 -9.41 -7.60
CA LEU A 43 4.25 -9.68 -7.66
C LEU A 43 4.85 -10.05 -6.29
N SER A 44 4.31 -9.49 -5.21
CA SER A 44 4.68 -9.86 -3.84
C SER A 44 4.00 -11.14 -3.33
N ASN A 45 3.17 -11.82 -4.13
CA ASN A 45 2.30 -12.93 -3.69
C ASN A 45 1.42 -12.58 -2.47
N ARG A 46 0.89 -11.34 -2.45
CA ARG A 46 0.08 -10.77 -1.38
C ARG A 46 0.82 -10.60 -0.05
N GLN A 47 2.16 -10.57 -0.08
CA GLN A 47 2.99 -10.47 1.12
C GLN A 47 3.60 -9.09 1.34
N SER A 48 3.25 -8.07 0.56
CA SER A 48 3.65 -6.69 0.84
C SER A 48 2.62 -5.99 1.72
N ALA A 49 2.91 -5.83 3.01
CA ALA A 49 2.10 -5.00 3.90
C ALA A 49 2.20 -3.52 3.54
N PHE A 50 3.33 -3.11 2.97
CA PHE A 50 3.56 -1.74 2.52
C PHE A 50 2.55 -1.31 1.45
N ALA A 51 2.28 -2.15 0.44
CA ALA A 51 1.31 -1.85 -0.62
C ALA A 51 -0.10 -1.53 -0.07
N TYR A 52 -0.58 -2.31 0.90
CA TYR A 52 -1.88 -2.08 1.53
C TYR A 52 -1.92 -0.78 2.35
N VAL A 53 -0.89 -0.51 3.14
CA VAL A 53 -0.81 0.73 3.94
C VAL A 53 -0.74 1.95 3.03
N THR A 54 0.04 1.88 1.96
CA THR A 54 0.18 2.98 1.00
C THR A 54 -1.16 3.29 0.35
N LEU A 55 -1.87 2.28 -0.18
CA LEU A 55 -3.19 2.49 -0.79
C LEU A 55 -4.21 3.05 0.22
N ALA A 56 -4.18 2.59 1.48
CA ALA A 56 -5.06 3.11 2.52
C ALA A 56 -4.86 4.62 2.69
N THR A 57 -3.61 5.05 2.84
CA THR A 57 -3.29 6.47 3.09
C THR A 57 -3.37 7.37 1.86
N SER A 58 -3.07 6.86 0.66
CA SER A 58 -3.01 7.68 -0.55
C SER A 58 -4.32 7.70 -1.34
N VAL A 59 -5.21 6.72 -1.17
CA VAL A 59 -6.48 6.64 -1.90
C VAL A 59 -7.68 6.63 -0.97
N ALA A 60 -7.75 5.68 -0.04
CA ALA A 60 -8.96 5.49 0.77
C ALA A 60 -9.19 6.66 1.75
N GLN A 61 -8.13 7.16 2.39
CA GLN A 61 -8.22 8.29 3.32
C GLN A 61 -8.63 9.60 2.62
N PRO A 62 -7.98 10.06 1.52
CA PRO A 62 -8.43 11.25 0.78
C PRO A 62 -9.86 11.12 0.24
N ALA A 63 -10.28 9.91 -0.15
CA ALA A 63 -11.64 9.63 -0.58
C ALA A 63 -12.67 9.57 0.56
N ARG A 64 -12.26 9.79 1.82
CA ARG A 64 -13.10 9.72 3.02
C ARG A 64 -13.80 8.34 3.18
N ASN A 65 -13.19 7.28 2.64
CA ASN A 65 -13.72 5.93 2.72
C ASN A 65 -13.16 5.18 3.95
N ARG A 66 -13.78 5.42 5.12
CA ARG A 66 -13.36 4.82 6.40
C ARG A 66 -13.35 3.28 6.35
N ALA A 67 -14.37 2.68 5.75
CA ALA A 67 -14.52 1.23 5.68
C ALA A 67 -13.38 0.57 4.87
N GLU A 68 -13.04 1.15 3.72
CA GLU A 68 -11.93 0.65 2.91
C GLU A 68 -10.57 0.89 3.59
N PHE A 69 -10.39 2.06 4.19
CA PHE A 69 -9.18 2.39 4.94
C PHE A 69 -8.90 1.33 6.02
N GLU A 70 -9.90 1.03 6.85
CA GLU A 70 -9.77 0.02 7.90
C GLU A 70 -9.51 -1.38 7.33
N LYS A 71 -10.24 -1.77 6.27
CA LYS A 71 -10.05 -3.06 5.60
C LYS A 71 -8.61 -3.25 5.12
N LEU A 72 -8.03 -2.24 4.47
CA LEU A 72 -6.66 -2.28 3.95
C LEU A 72 -5.64 -2.38 5.09
N LEU A 73 -5.79 -1.61 6.16
CA LEU A 73 -4.88 -1.67 7.31
C LEU A 73 -4.93 -3.03 8.02
N ARG A 74 -6.13 -3.60 8.21
CA ARG A 74 -6.28 -4.94 8.77
C ARG A 74 -5.68 -6.02 7.87
N ALA A 75 -5.82 -5.90 6.56
CA ALA A 75 -5.16 -6.79 5.60
C ALA A 75 -3.63 -6.72 5.71
N ALA A 76 -3.05 -5.52 5.87
CA ALA A 76 -1.61 -5.36 6.09
C ALA A 76 -1.13 -6.06 7.38
N LEU A 77 -1.93 -6.03 8.44
CA LEU A 77 -1.62 -6.69 9.72
C LEU A 77 -1.73 -8.21 9.68
N ALA A 78 -2.52 -8.76 8.74
CA ALA A 78 -2.69 -10.20 8.59
C ALA A 78 -1.53 -10.89 7.84
N ILE A 79 -0.60 -10.11 7.27
CA ILE A 79 0.54 -10.66 6.52
C ILE A 79 1.56 -11.29 7.47
N ASP A 80 1.90 -12.54 7.21
CA ASP A 80 3.00 -13.23 7.87
C ASP A 80 4.35 -12.75 7.33
N VAL A 81 5.08 -12.00 8.16
CA VAL A 81 6.40 -11.43 7.82
C VAL A 81 7.53 -12.46 7.78
N SER A 82 7.26 -13.70 8.20
CA SER A 82 8.22 -14.80 8.12
C SER A 82 8.36 -15.34 6.69
N MET A 83 7.27 -15.29 5.90
CA MET A 83 7.12 -15.93 4.59
C MET A 83 8.02 -15.37 3.48
N ARG A 84 8.38 -14.07 3.54
CA ARG A 84 9.33 -13.42 2.63
C ARG A 84 10.36 -12.62 3.41
N PRO A 85 11.52 -13.22 3.74
CA PRO A 85 12.59 -12.55 4.49
C PRO A 85 13.05 -11.22 3.86
N GLN A 86 13.02 -11.12 2.53
CA GLN A 86 13.43 -9.92 1.79
C GLN A 86 12.53 -8.71 2.08
N LEU A 87 11.23 -8.95 2.30
CA LEU A 87 10.25 -7.89 2.61
C LEU A 87 10.05 -7.67 4.12
N ARG A 88 10.68 -8.49 4.98
CA ARG A 88 10.38 -8.55 6.41
C ARG A 88 10.52 -7.20 7.10
N LEU A 89 11.61 -6.47 6.86
CA LEU A 89 11.84 -5.16 7.47
C LEU A 89 10.76 -4.16 7.05
N ALA A 90 10.52 -4.03 5.75
CA ALA A 90 9.50 -3.14 5.20
C ALA A 90 8.10 -3.47 5.74
N ASN A 91 7.77 -4.76 5.83
CA ASN A 91 6.49 -5.22 6.38
C ASN A 91 6.35 -4.91 7.87
N LEU A 92 7.38 -5.12 8.68
CA LEU A 92 7.34 -4.79 10.11
C LEU A 92 7.09 -3.29 10.33
N ILE A 93 7.74 -2.44 9.54
CA ILE A 93 7.54 -0.99 9.57
C ILE A 93 6.11 -0.63 9.13
N ALA A 94 5.64 -1.19 8.01
CA ALA A 94 4.28 -0.96 7.51
C ALA A 94 3.22 -1.41 8.52
N GLN A 95 3.38 -2.57 9.14
CA GLN A 95 2.47 -3.05 10.18
C GLN A 95 2.50 -2.16 11.43
N LYS A 96 3.66 -1.61 11.82
CA LYS A 96 3.73 -0.64 12.93
C LYS A 96 2.92 0.61 12.60
N ARG A 97 3.05 1.11 11.37
CA ARG A 97 2.26 2.24 10.87
C ARG A 97 0.77 1.90 10.81
N ALA A 98 0.39 0.72 10.34
CA ALA A 98 -1.01 0.28 10.27
C ALA A 98 -1.68 0.24 11.65
N ARG A 99 -1.00 -0.32 12.67
CA ARG A 99 -1.47 -0.29 14.07
C ARG A 99 -1.71 1.12 14.54
N PHE A 100 -0.76 2.02 14.31
CA PHE A 100 -0.89 3.42 14.69
C PHE A 100 -2.05 4.12 13.97
N LEU A 101 -2.21 3.92 12.66
CA LEU A 101 -3.31 4.53 11.90
C LEU A 101 -4.68 4.04 12.37
N LEU A 102 -4.81 2.77 12.76
CA LEU A 102 -6.04 2.24 13.33
C LEU A 102 -6.41 2.89 14.68
N THR A 103 -5.44 3.30 15.50
CA THR A 103 -5.73 4.05 16.74
C THR A 103 -6.12 5.50 16.49
N GLN A 104 -5.90 6.02 15.28
CA GLN A 104 -6.20 7.40 14.89
C GLN A 104 -7.48 7.53 14.05
N LEU A 105 -8.28 6.46 13.89
CA LEU A 105 -9.42 6.43 12.98
C LEU A 105 -10.38 7.62 13.15
N ASP A 106 -10.78 7.92 14.39
CA ASP A 106 -11.74 9.01 14.68
C ASP A 106 -11.16 10.42 14.49
N ARG A 107 -9.83 10.54 14.43
CA ARG A 107 -9.17 11.81 14.10
C ARG A 107 -9.03 11.97 12.59
N LEU A 108 -8.81 10.87 11.87
CA LEU A 108 -8.59 10.88 10.42
C LEU A 108 -9.91 11.01 9.65
N PHE A 109 -11.03 10.59 10.24
CA PHE A 109 -12.37 10.60 9.66
C PHE A 109 -13.35 11.27 10.62
#